data_AF-A0A497NFX1-F1
#
_entry.id   AF-A0A497NFX1-F1
#
_cell.length_a   1.000
_cell.length_b   1.000
_cell.length_c   1.000
_cell.angle_alpha   90.00
_cell.angle_beta   90.00
_cell.angle_gamma   90.00
#
_symmetry.space_group_name_H-M   'P 1'
#
loop_
_entity.id
_entity.type
_entity.pdbx_description
1 polymer ?
#
loop_
_entity_poly.entity_id
_entity_poly.type
_entity_poly.pdbx_seq_one_letter_code
_entity_poly.pdbx_strand_id
1 'polypeptide(L)'
;MKLLVLGFDALEYNLVEKYRLNALKQKQYGKLFIPKECYTKTVDFFGNKVYEPWTPYVWSAFLTGKTPKELGLKKENVVERSNRVINFVRKLVIKMHLEPMWMKYRKLFGWAVKKFGGKRERLILDKEQTFLKDVDNLAINFPMLSSEWILDLPTSNLNEVVKKYWEQYFEIKAKTLQAIKNNQHTVILSYTRLLDIIGELCYGDKLEMMKAYFEINDFVKQIHEILPRNAICLIVSDHGIEPFNQKFGKHSDHAFWSLNIKTEWKPSSVTDFYAKLEKLLKGESS
;
A
#
# COMPACT_ATOMS: atom_id res chain seq x y z
N MET A 1 -16.22 -14.66 11.85
CA MET A 1 -14.89 -14.19 12.33
C MET A 1 -14.74 -12.72 11.95
N LYS A 2 -14.21 -11.84 12.82
CA LYS A 2 -13.90 -10.44 12.45
C LYS A 2 -12.44 -10.37 12.03
N LEU A 3 -12.13 -9.73 10.90
CA LEU A 3 -10.78 -9.57 10.40
C LEU A 3 -10.47 -8.08 10.20
N LEU A 4 -9.37 -7.63 10.78
CA LEU A 4 -8.78 -6.32 10.55
C LEU A 4 -7.43 -6.50 9.84
N VAL A 5 -7.26 -5.86 8.69
CA VAL A 5 -5.99 -5.78 7.96
C VAL A 5 -5.51 -4.34 8.00
N LEU A 6 -4.34 -4.12 8.59
CA LEU A 6 -3.67 -2.83 8.67
C LEU A 6 -2.47 -2.82 7.71
N GLY A 7 -2.62 -2.09 6.62
CA GLY A 7 -1.58 -1.81 5.64
C GLY A 7 -0.77 -0.58 6.03
N PHE A 8 0.48 -0.77 6.45
CA PHE A 8 1.39 0.34 6.72
C PHE A 8 2.48 0.36 5.65
N ASP A 9 2.37 1.29 4.70
CA ASP A 9 3.35 1.41 3.60
C ASP A 9 4.75 1.67 4.17
N ALA A 10 5.75 0.94 3.66
CA ALA A 10 7.14 1.00 4.09
C ALA A 10 7.43 0.72 5.60
N LEU A 11 6.54 0.03 6.32
CA LEU A 11 6.84 -0.38 7.70
C LEU A 11 8.04 -1.33 7.74
N GLU A 12 9.15 -0.89 8.34
CA GLU A 12 10.42 -1.62 8.35
C GLU A 12 10.64 -2.43 9.64
N TYR A 13 10.83 -3.74 9.47
CA TYR A 13 11.09 -4.67 10.57
C TYR A 13 12.26 -4.24 11.46
N ASN A 14 13.37 -3.83 10.86
CA ASN A 14 14.57 -3.46 11.63
C ASN A 14 14.34 -2.23 12.51
N LEU A 15 13.50 -1.29 12.08
CA LEU A 15 13.12 -0.11 12.86
C LEU A 15 12.13 -0.48 13.97
N VAL A 16 11.19 -1.39 13.70
CA VAL A 16 10.28 -1.97 14.72
C VAL A 16 11.06 -2.63 15.86
N GLU A 17 12.08 -3.42 15.51
CA GLU A 17 12.98 -4.06 16.48
C GLU A 17 13.79 -3.02 17.25
N LYS A 18 14.48 -2.14 16.53
CA LYS A 18 15.36 -1.11 17.11
C LYS A 18 14.62 -0.20 18.10
N TYR A 19 13.42 0.25 17.77
CA TYR A 19 12.61 1.13 18.61
C TYR A 19 11.75 0.40 19.63
N ARG A 20 11.79 -0.95 19.67
CA ARG A 20 11.04 -1.79 20.61
C ARG A 20 9.52 -1.53 20.58
N LEU A 21 8.96 -1.45 19.38
CA LEU A 21 7.55 -1.10 19.16
C LEU A 21 6.62 -2.30 19.42
N ASN A 22 6.33 -2.55 20.69
CA ASN A 22 5.69 -3.80 21.14
C ASN A 22 4.25 -3.99 20.64
N ALA A 23 3.49 -2.92 20.34
CA ALA A 23 2.14 -3.07 19.82
C ALA A 23 2.15 -3.62 18.38
N LEU A 24 3.18 -3.28 17.60
CA LEU A 24 3.41 -3.82 16.26
C LEU A 24 3.91 -5.27 16.29
N LYS A 25 4.51 -5.71 17.42
CA LYS A 25 5.03 -7.05 17.64
C LYS A 25 3.97 -7.94 18.29
N GLN A 26 3.01 -8.40 17.47
CA GLN A 26 1.91 -9.23 17.92
C GLN A 26 2.40 -10.66 18.25
N LYS A 27 1.51 -11.64 18.35
CA LYS A 27 1.88 -13.01 18.76
C LYS A 27 2.93 -13.62 17.84
N GLN A 28 2.88 -13.29 16.55
CA GLN A 28 3.87 -13.66 15.56
C GLN A 28 4.08 -12.51 14.61
N TYR A 29 5.32 -12.31 14.18
CA TYR A 29 5.68 -11.25 13.25
C TYR A 29 7.03 -11.59 12.61
N GLY A 30 7.33 -10.94 11.50
CA GLY A 30 8.58 -11.18 10.80
C GLY A 30 8.71 -10.40 9.51
N LYS A 31 9.73 -10.80 8.75
CA LYS A 31 9.92 -10.36 7.37
C LYS A 31 9.27 -11.37 6.43
N LEU A 32 8.91 -10.90 5.24
CA LEU A 32 8.54 -11.76 4.11
C LEU A 32 9.16 -11.26 2.81
N PHE A 33 9.30 -12.15 1.85
CA PHE A 33 9.89 -11.86 0.55
C PHE A 33 8.86 -11.26 -0.42
N ILE A 34 9.29 -10.27 -1.20
CA ILE A 34 8.48 -9.66 -2.26
C ILE A 34 8.88 -10.27 -3.61
N PRO A 35 7.98 -10.93 -4.34
CA PRO A 35 8.26 -11.47 -5.68
C PRO A 35 8.80 -10.42 -6.64
N LYS A 36 9.75 -10.78 -7.50
CA LYS A 36 10.33 -9.83 -8.49
C LYS A 36 9.31 -9.36 -9.52
N GLU A 37 8.24 -10.12 -9.73
CA GLU A 37 7.08 -9.75 -10.52
C GLU A 37 6.33 -8.54 -9.93
N CYS A 38 6.49 -8.28 -8.63
CA CYS A 38 5.93 -7.10 -7.98
C CYS A 38 6.81 -5.84 -8.12
N TYR A 39 7.97 -5.96 -8.76
CA TYR A 39 8.88 -4.84 -8.98
C TYR A 39 8.63 -4.22 -10.34
N THR A 40 8.78 -2.90 -10.44
CA THR A 40 8.70 -2.19 -11.71
C THR A 40 9.69 -1.05 -11.77
N LYS A 41 10.03 -0.63 -12.99
CA LYS A 41 10.72 0.65 -13.18
C LYS A 41 9.77 1.77 -12.78
N THR A 42 10.19 2.61 -11.83
CA THR A 42 9.45 3.77 -11.37
C THR A 42 10.38 4.96 -11.19
N VAL A 43 9.82 6.05 -10.68
CA VAL A 43 10.53 7.29 -10.42
C VAL A 43 10.39 7.58 -8.94
N ASP A 44 11.51 7.76 -8.25
CA ASP A 44 11.52 8.15 -6.84
C ASP A 44 11.04 9.61 -6.65
N PHE A 45 10.97 10.06 -5.40
CA PHE A 45 10.58 11.44 -5.09
C PHE A 45 11.48 12.51 -5.73
N PHE A 46 12.70 12.17 -6.12
CA PHE A 46 13.70 13.07 -6.70
C PHE A 46 13.74 13.04 -8.22
N GLY A 47 12.92 12.21 -8.88
CA GLY A 47 12.93 12.09 -10.33
C GLY A 47 13.89 11.02 -10.87
N ASN A 48 14.57 10.25 -10.02
CA ASN A 48 15.49 9.21 -10.45
C ASN A 48 14.74 7.94 -10.86
N LYS A 49 15.21 7.28 -11.91
CA LYS A 49 14.68 5.98 -12.31
C LYS A 49 15.16 4.91 -11.33
N VAL A 50 14.21 4.22 -10.70
CA VAL A 50 14.48 3.16 -9.73
C VAL A 50 13.74 1.88 -10.11
N TYR A 51 14.19 0.74 -9.60
CA TYR A 51 13.56 -0.56 -9.78
C TYR A 51 13.32 -1.19 -8.42
N GLU A 52 12.06 -1.17 -8.00
CA GLU A 52 11.66 -1.46 -6.62
C GLU A 52 10.25 -2.05 -6.57
N PRO A 53 9.84 -2.65 -5.43
CA PRO A 53 8.47 -3.07 -5.20
C PRO A 53 7.49 -1.93 -5.46
N TRP A 54 6.38 -2.23 -6.14
CA TRP A 54 5.37 -1.22 -6.42
C TRP A 54 4.04 -1.54 -5.75
N THR A 55 3.55 -0.59 -4.95
CA THR A 55 2.34 -0.72 -4.13
C THR A 55 1.17 -1.42 -4.86
N PRO A 56 0.67 -0.98 -6.04
CA PRO A 56 -0.39 -1.68 -6.76
C PRO A 56 -0.13 -3.17 -7.03
N TYR A 57 1.11 -3.50 -7.37
CA TYR A 57 1.49 -4.87 -7.69
C TYR A 57 1.51 -5.73 -6.44
N VAL A 58 2.16 -5.26 -5.37
CA VAL A 58 2.24 -6.00 -4.11
C VAL A 58 0.84 -6.22 -3.52
N TRP A 59 0.00 -5.18 -3.47
CA TRP A 59 -1.37 -5.32 -2.96
C TRP A 59 -2.28 -6.15 -3.86
N SER A 60 -2.09 -6.11 -5.19
CA SER A 60 -2.82 -7.04 -6.07
C SER A 60 -2.45 -8.51 -5.79
N ALA A 61 -1.18 -8.78 -5.50
CA ALA A 61 -0.72 -10.11 -5.15
C ALA A 61 -1.22 -10.56 -3.77
N PHE A 62 -1.20 -9.65 -2.78
CA PHE A 62 -1.79 -9.88 -1.47
C PHE A 62 -3.28 -10.25 -1.56
N LEU A 63 -4.04 -9.46 -2.32
CA LEU A 63 -5.49 -9.56 -2.40
C LEU A 63 -5.98 -10.79 -3.18
N THR A 64 -5.21 -11.26 -4.15
CA THR A 64 -5.66 -12.30 -5.11
C THR A 64 -4.85 -13.61 -5.04
N GLY A 65 -3.72 -13.61 -4.34
CA GLY A 65 -2.79 -14.75 -4.32
C GLY A 65 -2.02 -14.96 -5.62
N LYS A 66 -2.17 -14.05 -6.60
CA LYS A 66 -1.55 -14.13 -7.93
C LYS A 66 -0.59 -12.98 -8.14
N THR A 67 0.57 -13.26 -8.74
CA THR A 67 1.51 -12.22 -9.16
C THR A 67 0.87 -11.27 -10.19
N PRO A 68 1.38 -10.02 -10.32
CA PRO A 68 0.91 -9.09 -11.35
C PRO A 68 0.98 -9.68 -12.77
N LYS A 69 1.99 -10.52 -13.04
CA LYS A 69 2.15 -11.22 -14.33
C LYS A 69 0.99 -12.19 -14.59
N GLU A 70 0.60 -13.00 -13.60
CA GLU A 70 -0.53 -13.93 -13.71
C GLU A 70 -1.87 -13.22 -13.86
N LEU A 71 -2.00 -12.03 -13.27
CA LEU A 71 -3.17 -11.16 -13.44
C LEU A 71 -3.20 -10.43 -14.79
N GLY A 72 -2.11 -10.49 -15.58
CA GLY A 72 -1.94 -9.64 -16.76
C GLY A 72 -1.90 -8.14 -16.44
N LEU A 73 -1.59 -7.81 -15.18
CA LEU A 73 -1.56 -6.44 -14.68
C LEU A 73 -0.30 -5.74 -15.17
N LYS A 74 -0.50 -4.60 -15.83
CA LYS A 74 0.57 -3.74 -16.33
C LYS A 74 0.47 -2.35 -15.70
N LYS A 75 1.61 -1.71 -15.45
CA LYS A 75 1.70 -0.40 -14.80
C LYS A 75 0.87 0.66 -15.51
N GLU A 76 0.85 0.65 -16.84
CA GLU A 76 0.05 1.56 -17.65
C GLU A 76 -1.46 1.36 -17.46
N ASN A 77 -1.93 0.19 -17.06
CA ASN A 77 -3.36 -0.10 -16.88
C ASN A 77 -3.86 0.24 -15.46
N VAL A 78 -2.97 0.48 -14.49
CA VAL A 78 -3.37 0.82 -13.11
C VAL A 78 -3.95 2.23 -13.03
N VAL A 79 -3.41 3.17 -13.81
CA VAL A 79 -3.93 4.53 -13.90
C VAL A 79 -4.25 4.83 -15.35
N GLU A 80 -5.54 4.90 -15.63
CA GLU A 80 -6.11 5.27 -16.92
C GLU A 80 -6.80 6.64 -16.80
N ARG A 81 -7.28 7.16 -17.92
CA ARG A 81 -8.21 8.28 -17.91
C ARG A 81 -9.60 7.83 -18.34
N SER A 82 -10.64 8.55 -17.92
CA SER A 82 -12.02 8.22 -18.27
C SER A 82 -12.27 8.24 -19.78
N ASN A 83 -11.45 8.97 -20.55
CA ASN A 83 -11.51 8.96 -22.01
C ASN A 83 -10.75 7.75 -22.62
N ARG A 84 -11.53 6.78 -23.12
CA ARG A 84 -11.03 5.55 -23.77
C ARG A 84 -10.16 5.82 -25.00
N VAL A 85 -10.46 6.85 -25.80
CA VAL A 85 -9.67 7.19 -27.00
C VAL A 85 -8.28 7.65 -26.60
N ILE A 86 -8.18 8.46 -25.55
CA ILE A 86 -6.87 8.93 -25.05
C ILE A 86 -6.08 7.78 -24.43
N ASN A 87 -6.73 6.84 -23.75
CA ASN A 87 -6.05 5.62 -23.28
C ASN A 87 -5.54 4.76 -24.44
N PHE A 88 -6.35 4.59 -25.49
CA PHE A 88 -5.97 3.85 -26.69
C PHE A 88 -4.75 4.47 -27.38
N VAL A 89 -4.77 5.79 -27.61
CA VAL A 89 -3.62 6.53 -28.17
C VAL A 89 -2.39 6.38 -27.28
N ARG A 90 -2.54 6.52 -25.95
CA ARG A 90 -1.42 6.32 -25.01
C ARG A 90 -0.84 4.91 -25.10
N LYS A 91 -1.68 3.87 -25.15
CA LYS A 91 -1.25 2.47 -25.28
C LYS A 91 -0.54 2.23 -26.62
N LEU A 92 -0.99 2.85 -27.69
CA LEU A 92 -0.32 2.83 -29.00
C LEU A 92 1.06 3.48 -28.96
N VAL A 93 1.18 4.68 -28.36
CA VAL A 93 2.45 5.39 -28.19
C VAL A 93 3.47 4.54 -27.43
N ILE A 94 3.05 3.90 -26.34
CA ILE A 94 3.90 3.00 -25.54
C ILE A 94 4.26 1.75 -26.35
N LYS A 95 3.28 1.11 -26.99
CA LYS A 95 3.49 -0.11 -27.79
C LYS A 95 4.46 0.12 -28.96
N MET A 96 4.45 1.31 -29.54
CA MET A 96 5.32 1.70 -30.66
C MET A 96 6.66 2.30 -30.20
N HIS A 97 6.94 2.34 -28.89
CA HIS A 97 8.15 2.94 -28.33
C HIS A 97 8.36 4.43 -28.71
N LEU A 98 7.26 5.18 -28.87
CA LEU A 98 7.27 6.59 -29.28
C LEU A 98 7.23 7.56 -28.09
N GLU A 99 7.42 7.07 -26.86
CA GLU A 99 7.40 7.89 -25.63
C GLU A 99 8.39 9.06 -25.68
N PRO A 100 9.63 8.92 -26.20
CA PRO A 100 10.57 10.05 -26.30
C PRO A 100 10.03 11.17 -27.18
N MET A 101 9.41 10.83 -28.31
CA MET A 101 8.78 11.82 -29.20
C MET A 101 7.56 12.46 -28.55
N TRP A 102 6.68 11.66 -27.95
CA TRP A 102 5.53 12.17 -27.23
C TRP A 102 5.93 13.14 -26.12
N MET A 103 7.00 12.84 -25.38
CA MET A 103 7.56 13.71 -24.36
C MET A 103 8.11 15.02 -24.93
N LYS A 104 8.82 14.97 -26.07
CA LYS A 104 9.31 16.15 -26.80
C LYS A 104 8.17 17.09 -27.20
N TYR A 105 7.04 16.54 -27.65
CA TYR A 105 5.87 17.30 -28.09
C TYR A 105 4.77 17.44 -27.02
N ARG A 106 5.05 17.08 -25.76
CA ARG A 106 4.02 17.09 -24.69
C ARG A 106 3.39 18.45 -24.46
N LYS A 107 4.08 19.56 -24.80
CA LYS A 107 3.52 20.91 -24.66
C LYS A 107 2.42 21.18 -25.69
N LEU A 108 2.52 20.61 -26.89
CA LEU A 108 1.50 20.72 -27.95
C LEU A 108 0.30 19.84 -27.63
N PHE A 109 0.53 18.57 -27.27
CA PHE A 109 -0.56 17.61 -27.01
C PHE A 109 -1.07 17.64 -25.57
N GLY A 110 -0.31 18.21 -24.64
CA GLY A 110 -0.63 18.23 -23.20
C GLY A 110 -1.87 19.06 -22.89
N TRP A 111 -2.12 20.14 -23.65
CA TRP A 111 -3.38 20.87 -23.58
C TRP A 111 -4.56 19.99 -24.00
N ALA A 112 -4.44 19.26 -25.11
CA ALA A 112 -5.49 18.37 -25.59
C ALA A 112 -5.75 17.22 -24.59
N VAL A 113 -4.70 16.62 -24.03
CA VAL A 113 -4.84 15.59 -22.99
C VAL A 113 -5.47 16.18 -21.71
N LYS A 114 -5.16 17.42 -21.33
CA LYS A 114 -5.76 18.08 -20.16
C LYS A 114 -7.24 18.39 -20.41
N LYS A 115 -7.60 18.87 -21.60
CA LYS A 115 -8.95 19.30 -21.99
C LYS A 115 -9.88 18.13 -22.29
N PHE A 116 -9.39 17.13 -23.02
CA PHE A 116 -10.21 16.03 -23.53
C PHE A 116 -9.94 14.69 -22.85
N GLY A 117 -8.86 14.58 -22.08
CA GLY A 117 -8.49 13.33 -21.40
C GLY A 117 -9.46 12.88 -20.34
N GLY A 118 -10.36 13.72 -19.86
CA GLY A 118 -11.25 13.36 -18.75
C GLY A 118 -10.50 13.16 -17.43
N LYS A 119 -11.18 12.57 -16.44
CA LYS A 119 -10.63 12.35 -15.10
C LYS A 119 -9.64 11.19 -15.12
N ARG A 120 -8.67 11.18 -14.20
CA ARG A 120 -7.85 9.98 -13.98
C ARG A 120 -8.70 8.96 -13.22
N GLU A 121 -8.73 7.74 -13.72
CA GLU A 121 -9.41 6.61 -13.10
C GLU A 121 -8.35 5.56 -12.75
N ARG A 122 -8.54 4.93 -11.60
CA ARG A 122 -7.64 3.92 -11.09
C ARG A 122 -8.29 2.57 -11.26
N LEU A 123 -7.48 1.57 -11.57
CA LEU A 123 -7.93 0.20 -11.52
C LEU A 123 -8.29 -0.14 -10.07
N ILE A 124 -9.56 -0.49 -9.88
CA ILE A 124 -10.05 -1.16 -8.68
C ILE A 124 -10.18 -2.62 -9.06
N LEU A 125 -9.60 -3.51 -8.27
CA LEU A 125 -9.75 -4.95 -8.47
C LEU A 125 -11.19 -5.35 -8.24
N ASP A 126 -11.67 -6.26 -9.07
CA ASP A 126 -12.96 -6.86 -8.85
C ASP A 126 -12.89 -7.71 -7.58
N LYS A 127 -13.83 -7.48 -6.67
CA LYS A 127 -13.94 -8.19 -5.40
C LYS A 127 -14.00 -9.71 -5.61
N GLU A 128 -14.61 -10.17 -6.71
CA GLU A 128 -14.69 -11.58 -7.09
C GLU A 128 -13.33 -12.25 -7.30
N GLN A 129 -12.28 -11.46 -7.55
CA GLN A 129 -10.91 -11.95 -7.75
C GLN A 129 -10.12 -12.05 -6.43
N THR A 130 -10.69 -11.58 -5.32
CA THR A 130 -9.98 -11.40 -4.04
C THR A 130 -10.48 -12.33 -2.95
N PHE A 131 -9.76 -12.42 -1.83
CA PHE A 131 -10.23 -13.17 -0.64
C PHE A 131 -11.48 -12.55 0.01
N LEU A 132 -11.91 -11.37 -0.47
CA LEU A 132 -13.11 -10.68 -0.02
C LEU A 132 -14.37 -11.14 -0.76
N LYS A 133 -14.26 -12.04 -1.75
CA LYS A 133 -15.41 -12.60 -2.45
C LYS A 133 -16.48 -13.09 -1.46
N ASP A 134 -17.72 -12.64 -1.65
CA ASP A 134 -18.87 -12.96 -0.79
C ASP A 134 -18.75 -12.54 0.69
N VAL A 135 -17.75 -11.71 1.04
CA VAL A 135 -17.53 -11.24 2.42
C VAL A 135 -17.87 -9.76 2.54
N ASP A 136 -18.72 -9.38 3.49
CA ASP A 136 -18.96 -7.97 3.80
C ASP A 136 -17.68 -7.28 4.32
N ASN A 137 -17.28 -6.19 3.67
CA ASN A 137 -16.00 -5.55 3.89
C ASN A 137 -16.07 -4.03 3.76
N LEU A 138 -15.17 -3.36 4.47
CA LEU A 138 -14.88 -1.95 4.32
C LEU A 138 -13.39 -1.75 4.02
N ALA A 139 -13.08 -1.10 2.90
CA ALA A 139 -11.72 -0.67 2.56
C ALA A 139 -11.59 0.83 2.81
N ILE A 140 -10.59 1.22 3.59
CA ILE A 140 -10.29 2.60 3.97
C ILE A 140 -8.93 2.96 3.37
N ASN A 141 -8.93 3.78 2.32
CA ASN A 141 -7.73 4.20 1.60
C ASN A 141 -6.84 3.04 1.12
N PHE A 142 -7.43 1.85 0.89
CA PHE A 142 -6.68 0.64 0.60
C PHE A 142 -6.33 0.53 -0.89
N PRO A 143 -5.05 0.32 -1.27
CA PRO A 143 -4.64 0.23 -2.67
C PRO A 143 -5.42 -0.87 -3.39
N MET A 144 -5.81 -0.59 -4.64
CA MET A 144 -6.58 -1.50 -5.49
C MET A 144 -8.03 -1.81 -5.04
N LEU A 145 -8.48 -1.30 -3.89
CA LEU A 145 -9.87 -1.48 -3.41
C LEU A 145 -10.61 -0.15 -3.23
N SER A 146 -9.88 0.90 -2.86
CA SER A 146 -10.42 2.22 -2.52
C SER A 146 -10.23 3.21 -3.66
N SER A 147 -11.31 3.91 -4.04
CA SER A 147 -11.26 5.00 -5.03
C SER A 147 -10.53 6.24 -4.51
N GLU A 148 -10.52 6.43 -3.19
CA GLU A 148 -9.87 7.53 -2.48
C GLU A 148 -8.36 7.33 -2.33
N TRP A 149 -7.83 6.14 -2.62
CA TRP A 149 -6.39 5.89 -2.59
C TRP A 149 -5.70 6.61 -3.76
N ILE A 150 -4.87 7.60 -3.42
CA ILE A 150 -4.16 8.45 -4.38
C ILE A 150 -2.66 8.10 -4.41
N LEU A 151 -2.14 8.08 -5.64
CA LEU A 151 -0.77 7.80 -6.08
C LEU A 151 -0.35 9.02 -6.92
N ASP A 152 -0.37 10.18 -6.29
CA ASP A 152 0.16 11.40 -6.88
C ASP A 152 1.33 11.83 -6.01
N LEU A 153 2.51 11.92 -6.63
CA LEU A 153 3.68 12.52 -6.00
C LEU A 153 3.43 14.02 -5.92
N PRO A 154 3.32 14.62 -4.72
CA PRO A 154 3.12 16.05 -4.61
C PRO A 154 4.34 16.80 -5.16
N THR A 155 4.10 17.77 -6.04
CA THR A 155 5.13 18.64 -6.63
C THR A 155 5.44 19.85 -5.73
N SER A 156 5.26 19.67 -4.41
CA SER A 156 5.30 20.73 -3.40
C SER A 156 6.62 20.71 -2.64
N ASN A 157 6.82 21.71 -1.78
CA ASN A 157 7.92 21.71 -0.81
C ASN A 157 7.82 20.46 0.09
N LEU A 158 8.95 19.80 0.38
CA LEU A 158 9.03 18.60 1.22
C LEU A 158 8.25 18.74 2.55
N ASN A 159 8.32 19.89 3.21
CA ASN A 159 7.60 20.10 4.47
C ASN A 159 6.08 20.11 4.28
N GLU A 160 5.58 20.65 3.17
CA GLU A 160 4.15 20.62 2.84
C GLU A 160 3.70 19.20 2.51
N VAL A 161 4.55 18.42 1.84
CA VAL A 161 4.33 17.00 1.57
C VAL A 161 4.16 16.22 2.88
N VAL A 162 5.15 16.33 3.77
CA VAL A 162 5.16 15.68 5.08
C VAL A 162 3.90 16.05 5.87
N LYS A 163 3.59 17.35 5.96
CA LYS A 163 2.38 17.84 6.64
C LYS A 163 1.10 17.23 6.07
N LYS A 164 0.96 17.20 4.74
CA LYS A 164 -0.22 16.64 4.07
C LYS A 164 -0.42 15.15 4.38
N TYR A 165 0.65 14.37 4.42
CA TYR A 165 0.55 12.94 4.72
C TYR A 165 0.31 12.66 6.21
N TRP A 166 0.76 13.54 7.11
CA TRP A 166 0.33 13.54 8.50
C TRP A 166 -1.17 13.82 8.65
N GLU A 167 -1.70 14.84 7.96
CA GLU A 167 -3.14 15.16 7.95
C GLU A 167 -3.97 13.98 7.41
N GLN A 168 -3.57 13.43 6.25
CA GLN A 168 -4.22 12.26 5.66
C GLN A 168 -4.19 11.05 6.62
N TYR A 169 -3.06 10.80 7.29
CA TYR A 169 -2.94 9.74 8.27
C TYR A 169 -3.94 9.89 9.42
N PHE A 170 -4.08 11.10 9.99
CA PHE A 170 -5.04 11.30 11.09
C PHE A 170 -6.49 11.09 10.65
N GLU A 171 -6.85 11.46 9.43
CA GLU A 171 -8.17 11.14 8.86
C GLU A 171 -8.38 9.62 8.74
N ILE A 172 -7.39 8.89 8.21
CA ILE A 172 -7.45 7.43 8.07
C ILE A 172 -7.53 6.76 9.45
N LYS A 173 -6.73 7.21 10.41
CA LYS A 173 -6.75 6.75 11.80
C LYS A 173 -8.15 6.90 12.39
N ALA A 174 -8.74 8.10 12.29
CA ALA A 174 -10.07 8.38 12.82
C ALA A 174 -11.15 7.48 12.19
N LYS A 175 -11.15 7.36 10.84
CA LYS A 175 -12.08 6.49 10.11
C LYS A 175 -11.93 5.02 10.51
N THR A 176 -10.71 4.56 10.70
CA THR A 176 -10.41 3.17 11.08
C THR A 176 -10.93 2.87 12.49
N LEU A 177 -10.63 3.73 13.47
CA LEU A 177 -11.11 3.58 14.84
C LEU A 177 -12.64 3.62 14.90
N GLN A 178 -13.27 4.52 14.13
CA GLN A 178 -14.72 4.59 14.04
C GLN A 178 -15.32 3.31 13.43
N ALA A 179 -14.75 2.81 12.34
CA ALA A 179 -15.22 1.58 11.69
C ALA A 179 -15.15 0.36 12.64
N ILE A 180 -14.06 0.24 13.41
CA ILE A 180 -13.91 -0.83 14.41
C ILE A 180 -14.98 -0.69 15.50
N LYS A 181 -15.20 0.53 16.04
CA LYS A 181 -16.21 0.80 17.08
C LYS A 181 -17.63 0.51 16.62
N ASN A 182 -17.97 0.91 15.38
CA ASN A 182 -19.29 0.65 14.81
C ASN A 182 -19.55 -0.84 14.63
N ASN A 183 -18.49 -1.64 14.43
CA ASN A 183 -18.54 -3.09 14.35
C ASN A 183 -19.53 -3.63 13.28
N GLN A 184 -19.78 -2.86 12.22
CA GLN A 184 -20.74 -3.20 11.18
C GLN A 184 -20.17 -4.21 10.17
N HIS A 185 -18.86 -4.18 9.92
CA HIS A 185 -18.25 -4.95 8.85
C HIS A 185 -17.53 -6.22 9.30
N THR A 186 -17.59 -7.28 8.52
CA THR A 186 -16.87 -8.54 8.81
C THR A 186 -15.36 -8.36 8.62
N VAL A 187 -14.96 -7.70 7.54
CA VAL A 187 -13.57 -7.38 7.23
C VAL A 187 -13.38 -5.87 7.15
N ILE A 188 -12.37 -5.34 7.83
CA ILE A 188 -11.92 -3.96 7.66
C ILE A 188 -10.49 -4.00 7.14
N LEU A 189 -10.23 -3.30 6.03
CA LEU A 189 -8.89 -3.09 5.51
C LEU A 189 -8.60 -1.59 5.59
N SER A 190 -7.50 -1.21 6.23
CA SER A 190 -7.10 0.20 6.34
C SER A 190 -5.65 0.35 5.94
N TYR A 191 -5.34 1.38 5.15
CA TYR A 191 -3.99 1.61 4.67
C TYR A 191 -3.57 3.08 4.75
N THR A 192 -2.31 3.30 5.12
CA THR A 192 -1.68 4.64 5.14
C THR A 192 -0.28 4.60 4.55
N ARG A 193 0.10 5.70 3.87
CA ARG A 193 1.44 5.93 3.27
C ARG A 193 2.40 6.69 4.18
N LEU A 194 2.04 6.93 5.44
CA LEU A 194 2.80 7.83 6.31
C LEU A 194 4.28 7.42 6.42
N LEU A 195 4.56 6.15 6.74
CA LEU A 195 5.94 5.71 6.96
C LEU A 195 6.77 5.68 5.69
N ASP A 196 6.15 5.44 4.53
CA ASP A 196 6.80 5.57 3.22
C ASP A 196 7.28 6.99 2.98
N ILE A 197 6.38 7.97 3.12
CA ILE A 197 6.71 9.38 2.87
C ILE A 197 7.75 9.91 3.86
N ILE A 198 7.61 9.60 5.15
CA ILE A 198 8.61 9.98 6.16
C ILE A 198 9.92 9.22 5.91
N GLY A 199 9.86 7.95 5.52
CA GLY A 199 11.00 7.11 5.21
C GLY A 199 11.81 7.63 4.02
N GLU A 200 11.17 7.97 2.91
CA GLU A 200 11.86 8.50 1.74
C GLU A 200 12.43 9.89 1.99
N LEU A 201 11.64 10.81 2.57
CA LEU A 201 11.98 12.23 2.64
C LEU A 201 12.76 12.63 3.89
N CYS A 202 12.59 11.90 4.98
CA CYS A 202 13.06 12.29 6.30
C CYS A 202 13.92 11.19 6.97
N TYR A 203 14.45 10.22 6.22
CA TYR A 203 15.26 9.12 6.79
C TYR A 203 16.39 9.61 7.71
N GLY A 204 17.07 10.69 7.31
CA GLY A 204 18.14 11.31 8.08
C GLY A 204 17.66 12.08 9.31
N ASP A 205 16.40 12.52 9.31
CA ASP A 205 15.75 13.13 10.46
C ASP A 205 15.24 12.04 11.41
N LYS A 206 16.14 11.60 12.28
CA LYS A 206 15.86 10.55 13.27
C LYS A 206 14.67 10.87 14.17
N LEU A 207 14.43 12.15 14.47
CA LEU A 207 13.34 12.55 15.34
C LEU A 207 12.00 12.37 14.62
N GLU A 208 11.91 12.81 13.36
CA GLU A 208 10.69 12.64 12.57
C GLU A 208 10.39 11.17 12.27
N MET A 209 11.42 10.38 11.93
CA MET A 209 11.31 8.92 11.81
C MET A 209 10.77 8.29 13.09
N MET A 210 11.33 8.66 14.26
CA MET A 210 10.86 8.15 15.54
C MET A 210 9.40 8.54 15.79
N LYS A 211 9.02 9.82 15.63
CA LYS A 211 7.64 10.27 15.83
C LYS A 211 6.65 9.44 15.01
N ALA A 212 6.92 9.24 13.72
CA ALA A 212 6.03 8.50 12.84
C ALA A 212 5.89 7.02 13.28
N TYR A 213 7.00 6.36 13.61
CA TYR A 213 6.98 4.97 14.08
C TYR A 213 6.30 4.79 15.44
N PHE A 214 6.55 5.70 16.39
CA PHE A 214 5.89 5.68 17.71
C PHE A 214 4.39 5.96 17.60
N GLU A 215 3.99 6.88 16.72
CA GLU A 215 2.58 7.16 16.46
C GLU A 215 1.86 5.94 15.85
N ILE A 216 2.45 5.27 14.85
CA ILE A 216 1.87 4.05 14.28
C ILE A 216 1.75 2.94 15.34
N ASN A 217 2.76 2.80 16.21
CA ASN A 217 2.69 1.86 17.32
C ASN A 217 1.59 2.22 18.33
N ASP A 218 1.42 3.49 18.68
CA ASP A 218 0.34 3.94 19.56
C ASP A 218 -1.04 3.72 18.92
N PHE A 219 -1.19 3.98 17.62
CA PHE A 219 -2.41 3.68 16.90
C PHE A 219 -2.79 2.21 16.97
N VAL A 220 -1.83 1.30 16.78
CA VAL A 220 -2.08 -0.15 16.94
C VAL A 220 -2.44 -0.51 18.38
N LYS A 221 -1.84 0.15 19.37
CA LYS A 221 -2.23 -0.01 20.78
C LYS A 221 -3.69 0.40 21.00
N GLN A 222 -4.10 1.56 20.51
CA GLN A 222 -5.50 2.03 20.58
C GLN A 222 -6.46 1.05 19.91
N ILE A 223 -6.07 0.47 18.76
CA ILE A 223 -6.86 -0.57 18.09
C ILE A 223 -7.04 -1.79 19.00
N HIS A 224 -5.97 -2.30 19.62
CA HIS A 224 -6.07 -3.47 20.49
C HIS A 224 -6.98 -3.25 21.71
N GLU A 225 -7.14 -2.00 22.17
CA GLU A 225 -8.03 -1.67 23.28
C GLU A 225 -9.52 -1.75 22.90
N ILE A 226 -9.86 -1.50 21.63
CA ILE A 226 -11.26 -1.47 21.15
C ILE A 226 -11.63 -2.69 20.29
N LEU A 227 -10.65 -3.46 19.82
CA LEU A 227 -10.89 -4.58 18.92
C LEU A 227 -11.59 -5.74 19.67
N PRO A 228 -12.62 -6.38 19.09
CA PRO A 228 -13.26 -7.55 19.71
C PRO A 228 -12.26 -8.67 20.03
N ARG A 229 -12.42 -9.34 21.17
CA ARG A 229 -11.47 -10.37 21.66
C ARG A 229 -11.25 -11.53 20.70
N ASN A 230 -12.26 -11.86 19.89
CA ASN A 230 -12.22 -12.94 18.90
C ASN A 230 -11.86 -12.44 17.49
N ALA A 231 -11.49 -11.17 17.32
CA ALA A 231 -11.10 -10.64 16.03
C ALA A 231 -9.62 -10.95 15.72
N ILE A 232 -9.35 -11.23 14.45
CA ILE A 232 -8.01 -11.37 13.92
C ILE A 232 -7.53 -10.00 13.45
N CYS A 233 -6.32 -9.64 13.83
CA CYS A 233 -5.63 -8.42 13.40
C CYS A 233 -4.33 -8.82 12.70
N LEU A 234 -4.24 -8.49 11.42
CA LEU A 234 -3.07 -8.64 10.58
C LEU A 234 -2.50 -7.24 10.29
N ILE A 235 -1.25 -7.02 10.66
CA ILE A 235 -0.47 -5.87 10.22
C ILE A 235 0.46 -6.33 9.11
N VAL A 236 0.51 -5.62 8.00
CA VAL A 236 1.35 -5.97 6.86
C VAL A 236 1.79 -4.72 6.11
N SER A 237 2.99 -4.74 5.56
CA SER A 237 3.45 -3.73 4.62
C SER A 237 3.65 -4.33 3.23
N ASP A 238 3.67 -3.48 2.21
CA ASP A 238 4.03 -3.85 0.85
C ASP A 238 5.55 -3.88 0.63
N HIS A 239 6.30 -3.13 1.44
CA HIS A 239 7.75 -3.16 1.55
C HIS A 239 8.19 -2.54 2.89
N GLY A 240 9.49 -2.50 3.17
CA GLY A 240 10.08 -1.67 4.21
C GLY A 240 10.82 -0.46 3.65
N ILE A 241 11.66 0.16 4.46
CA ILE A 241 12.47 1.32 4.10
C ILE A 241 13.90 1.15 4.61
N GLU A 242 14.87 1.52 3.80
CA GLU A 242 16.29 1.46 4.12
C GLU A 242 17.02 2.75 3.69
N PRO A 243 18.23 3.05 4.21
CA PRO A 243 18.91 4.29 3.87
C PRO A 243 19.32 4.27 2.39
N PHE A 244 18.99 5.33 1.66
CA PHE A 244 19.56 5.59 0.34
C PHE A 244 20.84 6.42 0.46
N ASN A 245 20.80 7.46 1.30
CA ASN A 245 21.95 8.26 1.69
C ASN A 245 21.76 8.81 3.12
N GLN A 246 22.55 9.80 3.53
CA GLN A 246 22.45 10.35 4.89
C GLN A 246 21.10 11.05 5.19
N LYS A 247 20.36 11.48 4.16
CA LYS A 247 19.11 12.25 4.29
C LYS A 247 17.87 11.45 3.93
N PHE A 248 17.96 10.60 2.91
CA PHE A 248 16.80 10.00 2.26
C PHE A 248 16.80 8.47 2.35
N GLY A 249 15.60 7.90 2.30
CA GLY A 249 15.38 6.46 2.26
C GLY A 249 15.06 5.97 0.85
N LYS A 250 15.04 4.65 0.71
CA LYS A 250 14.53 3.92 -0.46
C LYS A 250 13.83 2.66 0.02
N HIS A 251 13.01 2.05 -0.84
CA HIS A 251 12.31 0.83 -0.49
C HIS A 251 13.30 -0.32 -0.22
N SER A 252 13.04 -1.11 0.82
CA SER A 252 13.75 -2.37 1.04
C SER A 252 13.13 -3.50 0.21
N ASP A 253 13.86 -4.61 0.07
CA ASP A 253 13.46 -5.76 -0.76
C ASP A 253 12.53 -6.76 -0.07
N HIS A 254 12.14 -6.45 1.18
CA HIS A 254 11.29 -7.27 2.02
C HIS A 254 10.16 -6.44 2.61
N ALA A 255 9.14 -7.11 3.10
CA ALA A 255 8.02 -6.50 3.80
C ALA A 255 7.93 -7.00 5.25
N PHE A 256 7.17 -6.27 6.07
CA PHE A 256 6.84 -6.62 7.45
C PHE A 256 5.47 -7.30 7.51
N TRP A 257 5.32 -8.25 8.42
CA TRP A 257 4.02 -8.79 8.81
C TRP A 257 3.94 -9.05 10.31
N SER A 258 2.73 -9.01 10.87
CA SER A 258 2.43 -9.29 12.27
C SER A 258 0.99 -9.78 12.43
N LEU A 259 0.78 -10.77 13.28
CA LEU A 259 -0.51 -11.44 13.46
C LEU A 259 -0.80 -11.68 14.95
N ASN A 260 -2.03 -11.37 15.39
CA ASN A 260 -2.43 -11.48 16.80
C ASN A 260 -2.83 -12.88 17.28
N ILE A 261 -2.81 -13.89 16.41
CA ILE A 261 -3.12 -15.29 16.77
C ILE A 261 -1.86 -16.14 16.87
N LYS A 262 -1.92 -17.22 17.66
CA LYS A 262 -0.89 -18.27 17.65
C LYS A 262 -1.17 -19.21 16.48
N THR A 263 -0.17 -19.47 15.64
CA THR A 263 -0.28 -20.40 14.50
C THR A 263 1.12 -20.88 14.12
N GLU A 264 1.29 -22.05 13.51
CA GLU A 264 2.63 -22.42 12.97
C GLU A 264 2.87 -21.81 11.58
N TRP A 265 1.82 -21.24 10.97
CA TRP A 265 1.88 -20.63 9.65
C TRP A 265 2.72 -19.35 9.65
N LYS A 266 3.63 -19.26 8.68
CA LYS A 266 4.43 -18.07 8.40
C LYS A 266 4.41 -17.83 6.89
N PRO A 267 4.10 -16.61 6.43
CA PRO A 267 4.16 -16.27 5.02
C PRO A 267 5.62 -16.26 4.57
N SER A 268 5.89 -16.96 3.46
CA SER A 268 7.15 -16.85 2.74
C SER A 268 7.10 -15.71 1.73
N SER A 269 5.92 -15.47 1.16
CA SER A 269 5.65 -14.45 0.16
C SER A 269 4.32 -13.72 0.40
N VAL A 270 4.17 -12.55 -0.20
CA VAL A 270 2.93 -11.76 -0.13
C VAL A 270 1.71 -12.49 -0.70
N THR A 271 1.90 -13.41 -1.65
CA THR A 271 0.81 -14.22 -2.23
C THR A 271 0.22 -15.23 -1.23
N ASP A 272 0.99 -15.63 -0.21
CA ASP A 272 0.58 -16.66 0.75
C ASP A 272 -0.60 -16.21 1.63
N PHE A 273 -0.81 -14.88 1.75
CA PHE A 273 -1.90 -14.34 2.55
C PHE A 273 -3.28 -14.67 2.00
N TYR A 274 -3.46 -14.74 0.69
CA TYR A 274 -4.77 -14.98 0.07
C TYR A 274 -5.42 -16.26 0.63
N ALA A 275 -4.74 -17.39 0.48
CA ALA A 275 -5.26 -18.67 0.93
C ALA A 275 -5.41 -18.74 2.45
N LYS A 276 -4.49 -18.09 3.20
CA LYS A 276 -4.59 -18.05 4.67
C LYS A 276 -5.81 -17.25 5.12
N LEU A 277 -6.05 -16.08 4.54
CA LEU A 277 -7.17 -15.21 4.89
C LEU A 277 -8.50 -15.84 4.49
N GLU A 278 -8.60 -16.49 3.32
CA GLU A 278 -9.78 -17.26 2.95
C GLU A 278 -10.13 -18.33 3.99
N LYS A 279 -9.15 -19.14 4.41
CA LYS A 279 -9.36 -20.19 5.42
C LYS A 279 -9.84 -19.61 6.75
N LEU A 280 -9.21 -18.52 7.21
CA LEU A 280 -9.59 -17.84 8.44
C LEU A 280 -11.01 -17.27 8.38
N LEU A 281 -11.43 -16.76 7.22
CA LEU A 281 -12.78 -16.23 7.01
C LEU A 281 -13.84 -17.33 6.93
N LYS A 282 -13.51 -18.49 6.38
CA LYS A 282 -14.36 -19.70 6.36
C LYS A 282 -14.44 -20.41 7.74
N GLY A 283 -13.62 -20.00 8.70
CA GLY A 283 -13.57 -20.61 10.03
C GLY A 283 -12.87 -21.98 10.05
N GLU A 284 -12.09 -22.29 9.03
CA GLU A 284 -11.29 -23.51 8.96
C GLU A 284 -10.08 -23.39 9.90
N SER A 285 -9.76 -24.48 10.62
CA SER A 285 -8.70 -24.48 11.63
C SER A 285 -7.32 -24.17 11.01
N SER A 286 -6.52 -23.39 11.74
CA SER A 286 -5.19 -22.88 11.33
C SER A 286 -4.10 -23.92 11.29
#